data_AF-A0AAD0ZKV4-F1
#
_entry.id   AF-A0AAD0ZKV4-F1
#
_cell.length_a   1.000
_cell.length_b   1.000
_cell.length_c   1.000
_cell.angle_alpha   90.00
_cell.angle_beta   90.00
_cell.angle_gamma   90.00
#
_symmetry.space_group_name_H-M   'P 1'
#
loop_
_entity.id
_entity.type
_entity.pdbx_description
1 polymer ?
#
loop_
_entity_poly.entity_id
_entity_poly.type
_entity_poly.pdbx_seq_one_letter_code
_entity_poly.pdbx_strand_id
1 'polypeptide(L)'
;MKPQPMRLGDLSVGFVHSLADAVRSHGLDPQPLLEQYGLDAARLAEAGARLSIPRYMRLGHAAIQLTGDPALGLRMGQLSRLSQAGLAGVTAAQAPTVREAARCLTRFEALYGSNYRGQSSFHEDADGAWLRFYSISPYNAYNRFVVDSILAGWLQQLGSLGSPVKAERIEIEFAQTDYRERYNSLGDCPILFGAEHNQLRLSQTTLAQRNVEHCPSTWRHLLQLCERELEQLTRTRSLRERITQLLGPLLNGGREPDLEEVAARLKLPTWTLRRKLAEEGTQFRAILNDTRRDLAMTYIRDTELAFGEIAYLLGFASAEAFQRAFKRWSGQTPGEFRRSHRQSA
;
A
#
# COMPACT_ATOMS: atom_id res chain seq x y z
N MET A 1 -9.82 -15.86 21.10
CA MET A 1 -8.60 -15.79 20.26
C MET A 1 -7.91 -14.46 20.57
N LYS A 2 -6.60 -14.42 20.85
CA LYS A 2 -5.90 -13.14 21.03
C LYS A 2 -5.90 -12.39 19.69
N PRO A 3 -6.21 -11.08 19.65
CA PRO A 3 -6.20 -10.31 18.40
C PRO A 3 -4.79 -10.32 17.81
N GLN A 4 -4.70 -10.47 16.48
CA GLN A 4 -3.42 -10.44 15.78
C GLN A 4 -2.87 -9.01 15.84
N PRO A 5 -1.57 -8.82 16.14
CA PRO A 5 -1.00 -7.48 16.28
C PRO A 5 -1.05 -6.72 14.96
N MET A 6 -1.40 -5.44 15.03
CA MET A 6 -1.41 -4.58 13.84
C MET A 6 0.00 -4.42 13.27
N ARG A 7 0.09 -4.56 11.96
CA ARG A 7 1.34 -4.39 11.19
C ARG A 7 1.18 -3.23 10.23
N LEU A 8 2.31 -2.70 9.75
CA LEU A 8 2.31 -1.63 8.74
C LEU A 8 1.72 -2.07 7.39
N GLY A 9 1.58 -3.37 7.18
CA GLY A 9 1.02 -3.95 5.96
C GLY A 9 1.99 -4.89 5.27
N ASP A 10 1.48 -5.55 4.25
CA ASP A 10 2.20 -6.48 3.40
C ASP A 10 1.69 -6.42 1.96
N LEU A 11 2.48 -6.99 1.06
CA LEU A 11 2.15 -7.16 -0.34
C LEU A 11 2.57 -8.54 -0.83
N SER A 12 1.98 -8.97 -1.93
CA SER A 12 2.36 -10.17 -2.68
C SER A 12 3.84 -10.12 -3.03
N VAL A 13 4.55 -11.24 -2.83
CA VAL A 13 5.94 -11.37 -3.33
C VAL A 13 6.04 -11.23 -4.85
N GLY A 14 4.91 -11.31 -5.58
CA GLY A 14 4.86 -11.07 -7.03
C GLY A 14 5.47 -9.72 -7.45
N PHE A 15 5.36 -8.67 -6.63
CA PHE A 15 5.98 -7.36 -6.92
C PHE A 15 7.51 -7.36 -6.79
N VAL A 16 8.11 -8.40 -6.17
CA VAL A 16 9.57 -8.56 -6.17
C VAL A 16 10.08 -8.86 -7.58
N HIS A 17 9.26 -9.46 -8.46
CA HIS A 17 9.66 -9.72 -9.84
C HIS A 17 9.86 -8.44 -10.65
N SER A 18 9.05 -7.39 -10.46
CA SER A 18 9.25 -6.12 -11.17
C SER A 18 10.51 -5.39 -10.67
N LEU A 19 10.84 -5.50 -9.39
CA LEU A 19 12.13 -5.06 -8.84
C LEU A 19 13.29 -5.82 -9.46
N ALA A 20 13.22 -7.15 -9.49
CA ALA A 20 14.26 -8.00 -10.06
C ALA A 20 14.47 -7.71 -11.56
N ASP A 21 13.39 -7.55 -12.32
CA ASP A 21 13.44 -7.21 -13.74
C ASP A 21 14.01 -5.81 -13.97
N ALA A 22 13.71 -4.84 -13.09
CA ALA A 22 14.33 -3.52 -13.14
C ALA A 22 15.84 -3.59 -12.93
N VAL A 23 16.30 -4.28 -11.88
CA VAL A 23 17.75 -4.50 -11.62
C VAL A 23 18.43 -5.19 -12.82
N ARG A 24 17.82 -6.23 -13.39
CA ARG A 24 18.32 -6.89 -14.61
C ARG A 24 18.42 -5.96 -15.80
N SER A 25 17.50 -5.00 -15.92
CA SER A 25 17.56 -4.02 -17.01
C SER A 25 18.75 -3.05 -16.92
N HIS A 26 19.43 -3.00 -15.76
CA HIS A 26 20.72 -2.33 -15.59
C HIS A 26 21.93 -3.27 -15.79
N GLY A 27 21.72 -4.51 -16.25
CA GLY A 27 22.79 -5.50 -16.46
C GLY A 27 23.34 -6.11 -15.17
N LEU A 28 22.61 -5.98 -14.06
CA LEU A 28 23.00 -6.50 -12.75
C LEU A 28 22.18 -7.74 -12.37
N ASP A 29 22.76 -8.64 -11.58
CA ASP A 29 22.05 -9.81 -11.04
C ASP A 29 21.30 -9.42 -9.75
N PRO A 30 19.96 -9.53 -9.72
CA PRO A 30 19.19 -9.26 -8.50
C PRO A 30 19.36 -10.34 -7.43
N GLN A 31 19.80 -11.56 -7.78
CA GLN A 31 19.74 -12.72 -6.88
C GLN A 31 20.48 -12.52 -5.54
N PRO A 32 21.73 -12.00 -5.50
CA PRO A 32 22.43 -11.78 -4.24
C PRO A 32 21.69 -10.79 -3.32
N LEU A 33 21.05 -9.78 -3.89
CA LEU A 33 20.24 -8.83 -3.12
C LEU A 33 18.97 -9.49 -2.59
N LEU A 34 18.28 -10.30 -3.39
CA LEU A 34 17.07 -10.99 -2.95
C LEU A 34 17.36 -11.99 -1.82
N GLU A 35 18.47 -12.72 -1.90
CA GLU A 35 18.91 -13.68 -0.88
C GLU A 35 19.19 -13.01 0.47
N GLN A 36 19.80 -11.81 0.49
CA GLN A 36 19.99 -11.03 1.72
C GLN A 36 18.66 -10.70 2.43
N TYR A 37 17.57 -10.64 1.67
CA TYR A 37 16.22 -10.41 2.19
C TYR A 37 15.42 -11.71 2.38
N GLY A 38 16.05 -12.89 2.27
CA GLY A 38 15.42 -14.19 2.41
C GLY A 38 14.38 -14.48 1.31
N LEU A 39 14.60 -13.95 0.11
CA LEU A 39 13.72 -14.12 -1.04
C LEU A 39 14.38 -15.03 -2.08
N ASP A 40 14.51 -16.31 -1.73
CA ASP A 40 14.98 -17.33 -2.66
C ASP A 40 13.89 -17.74 -3.67
N ALA A 41 14.27 -18.57 -4.64
CA ALA A 41 13.34 -19.05 -5.68
C ALA A 41 12.13 -19.81 -5.10
N ALA A 42 12.32 -20.55 -4.00
CA ALA A 42 11.25 -21.29 -3.35
C ALA A 42 10.23 -20.34 -2.71
N ARG A 43 10.70 -19.30 -2.00
CA ARG A 43 9.84 -18.30 -1.38
C ARG A 43 9.08 -17.45 -2.41
N LEU A 44 9.70 -17.15 -3.55
CA LEU A 44 9.03 -16.42 -4.64
C LEU A 44 8.00 -17.30 -5.39
N ALA A 45 8.17 -18.62 -5.40
CA ALA A 45 7.22 -19.57 -5.99
C ALA A 45 6.08 -19.97 -5.05
N GLU A 46 6.18 -19.67 -3.76
CA GLU A 46 5.17 -20.04 -2.75
C GLU A 46 3.85 -19.28 -2.97
N ALA A 47 2.77 -20.04 -3.16
CA ALA A 47 1.44 -19.48 -3.37
C ALA A 47 1.00 -18.63 -2.16
N GLY A 48 0.59 -17.39 -2.43
CA GLY A 48 0.12 -16.48 -1.39
C GLY A 48 1.22 -15.91 -0.49
N ALA A 49 2.50 -16.16 -0.78
CA ALA A 49 3.60 -15.57 -0.03
C ALA A 49 3.51 -14.04 -0.02
N ARG A 50 3.65 -13.47 1.18
CA ARG A 50 3.62 -12.03 1.43
C ARG A 50 4.96 -11.53 1.94
N LEU A 51 5.25 -10.27 1.63
CA LEU A 51 6.39 -9.50 2.13
C LEU A 51 5.87 -8.25 2.84
N SER A 52 6.34 -8.00 4.05
CA SER A 52 5.95 -6.79 4.80
C SER A 52 6.40 -5.53 4.06
N ILE A 53 5.57 -4.48 4.06
CA ILE A 53 5.87 -3.19 3.40
C ILE A 53 7.24 -2.62 3.82
N PRO A 54 7.63 -2.59 5.11
CA PRO A 54 8.95 -2.07 5.50
C PRO A 54 10.13 -2.85 4.91
N ARG A 55 10.01 -4.19 4.82
CA ARG A 55 11.04 -5.02 4.15
C ARG A 55 11.10 -4.71 2.66
N TYR A 56 9.96 -4.55 2.00
CA TYR A 56 9.93 -4.17 0.58
C TYR A 56 10.53 -2.78 0.33
N MET A 57 10.23 -1.81 1.20
CA MET A 57 10.81 -0.46 1.15
C MET A 57 12.35 -0.49 1.31
N ARG A 58 12.88 -1.29 2.24
CA ARG A 58 14.33 -1.50 2.38
C ARG A 58 14.94 -2.19 1.17
N LEU A 59 14.27 -3.22 0.65
CA LEU A 59 14.72 -3.94 -0.55
C LEU A 59 14.80 -3.01 -1.76
N GLY A 60 13.78 -2.19 -2.01
CA GLY A 60 13.80 -1.22 -3.11
C GLY A 60 14.84 -0.14 -2.93
N HIS A 61 15.04 0.36 -1.70
CA HIS A 61 16.15 1.28 -1.42
C HIS A 61 17.51 0.65 -1.70
N ALA A 62 17.74 -0.59 -1.26
CA ALA A 62 18.98 -1.32 -1.53
C ALA A 62 19.17 -1.59 -3.04
N ALA A 63 18.09 -1.86 -3.78
CA ALA A 63 18.14 -2.00 -5.23
C ALA A 63 18.53 -0.69 -5.91
N ILE A 64 18.02 0.45 -5.44
CA ILE A 64 18.42 1.79 -5.93
C ILE A 64 19.91 2.07 -5.67
N GLN A 65 20.42 1.70 -4.48
CA GLN A 65 21.84 1.84 -4.18
C GLN A 65 22.70 0.92 -5.07
N LEU A 66 22.24 -0.30 -5.32
CA LEU A 66 22.93 -1.28 -6.16
C LEU A 66 23.00 -0.82 -7.63
N THR A 67 21.92 -0.26 -8.17
CA THR A 67 21.86 0.19 -9.57
C THR A 67 22.42 1.58 -9.77
N GLY A 68 22.49 2.40 -8.71
CA GLY A 68 22.79 3.83 -8.79
C GLY A 68 21.68 4.65 -9.47
N ASP A 69 20.51 4.06 -9.72
CA ASP A 69 19.40 4.74 -10.41
C ASP A 69 18.32 5.20 -9.43
N PRO A 70 18.22 6.51 -9.13
CA PRO A 70 17.17 7.03 -8.24
C PRO A 70 15.76 6.88 -8.84
N ALA A 71 15.63 6.69 -10.15
CA ALA A 71 14.36 6.52 -10.85
C ALA A 71 13.97 5.04 -11.04
N LEU A 72 14.64 4.10 -10.36
CA LEU A 72 14.37 2.66 -10.48
C LEU A 72 12.90 2.31 -10.29
N GLY A 73 12.17 3.01 -9.42
CA GLY A 73 10.73 2.84 -9.23
C GLY A 73 9.91 3.02 -10.51
N LEU A 74 10.23 4.03 -11.34
CA LEU A 74 9.57 4.21 -12.65
C LEU A 74 9.85 3.03 -13.56
N ARG A 75 11.09 2.55 -13.58
CA ARG A 75 11.50 1.38 -14.36
C ARG A 75 10.79 0.10 -13.90
N MET A 76 10.63 -0.09 -12.60
CA MET A 76 9.86 -1.19 -12.01
C MET A 76 8.42 -1.18 -12.50
N GLY A 77 7.76 -0.01 -12.50
CA GLY A 77 6.38 0.10 -12.96
C GLY A 77 6.23 -0.23 -14.45
N GLN A 78 7.15 0.25 -15.29
CA GLN A 78 7.18 -0.08 -16.73
C GLN A 78 7.40 -1.57 -17.03
N LEU A 79 8.00 -2.32 -16.09
CA LEU A 79 8.21 -3.77 -16.22
C LEU A 79 7.15 -4.58 -15.47
N SER A 80 6.17 -3.91 -14.85
CA SER A 80 5.14 -4.57 -14.07
C SER A 80 4.15 -5.33 -14.96
N ARG A 81 3.62 -6.42 -14.42
CA ARG A 81 2.69 -7.31 -15.13
C ARG A 81 1.49 -7.58 -14.23
N LEU A 82 0.31 -7.70 -14.84
CA LEU A 82 -0.92 -8.05 -14.12
C LEU A 82 -0.78 -9.33 -13.30
N SER A 83 -0.06 -10.34 -13.78
CA SER A 83 0.17 -11.59 -13.05
C SER A 83 0.83 -11.42 -11.68
N GLN A 84 1.58 -10.33 -11.45
CA GLN A 84 2.24 -10.04 -10.17
C GLN A 84 1.24 -9.68 -9.06
N ALA A 85 0.06 -9.18 -9.43
CA ALA A 85 -1.08 -8.93 -8.53
C ALA A 85 -1.95 -10.18 -8.29
N GLY A 86 -1.48 -11.36 -8.71
CA GLY A 86 -2.14 -12.65 -8.46
C GLY A 86 -3.54 -12.73 -9.06
N LEU A 87 -4.48 -13.30 -8.31
CA LEU A 87 -5.85 -13.52 -8.77
C LEU A 87 -6.52 -12.22 -9.24
N ALA A 88 -6.36 -11.11 -8.50
CA ALA A 88 -6.93 -9.82 -8.89
C ALA A 88 -6.38 -9.33 -10.24
N GLY A 89 -5.08 -9.48 -10.45
CA GLY A 89 -4.43 -9.07 -11.70
C GLY A 89 -4.78 -9.97 -12.89
N VAL A 90 -4.80 -11.29 -12.72
CA VAL A 90 -5.26 -12.23 -13.77
C VAL A 90 -6.73 -12.00 -14.10
N THR A 91 -7.55 -11.64 -13.10
CA THR A 91 -8.94 -11.22 -13.32
C THR A 91 -8.98 -9.94 -14.14
N ALA A 92 -8.24 -8.90 -13.74
CA ALA A 92 -8.16 -7.64 -14.49
C ALA A 92 -7.66 -7.81 -15.93
N ALA A 93 -6.78 -8.79 -16.19
CA ALA A 93 -6.33 -9.14 -17.55
C ALA A 93 -7.45 -9.69 -18.46
N GLN A 94 -8.57 -10.10 -17.87
CA GLN A 94 -9.78 -10.55 -18.58
C GLN A 94 -10.91 -9.51 -18.51
N ALA A 95 -10.69 -8.34 -17.93
CA ALA A 95 -11.70 -7.29 -17.86
C ALA A 95 -12.07 -6.82 -19.28
N PRO A 96 -13.35 -6.48 -19.55
CA PRO A 96 -13.80 -6.09 -20.88
C PRO A 96 -13.23 -4.74 -21.36
N THR A 97 -12.86 -3.86 -20.44
CA THR A 97 -12.32 -2.53 -20.73
C THR A 97 -11.28 -2.10 -19.70
N VAL A 98 -10.50 -1.06 -20.03
CA VAL A 98 -9.57 -0.41 -19.10
C VAL A 98 -10.29 0.05 -17.82
N ARG A 99 -11.51 0.59 -17.93
CA ARG A 99 -12.34 0.97 -16.76
C ARG A 99 -12.55 -0.22 -15.81
N GLU A 100 -12.99 -1.35 -16.35
CA GLU A 100 -13.29 -2.52 -15.53
C GLU A 100 -12.01 -3.15 -14.94
N ALA A 101 -10.87 -3.07 -15.66
CA ALA A 101 -9.59 -3.50 -15.12
C ALA A 101 -9.13 -2.62 -13.95
N ALA A 102 -9.23 -1.29 -14.07
CA ALA A 102 -8.89 -0.36 -13.00
C ALA A 102 -9.78 -0.55 -11.77
N ARG A 103 -11.09 -0.71 -11.97
CA ARG A 103 -12.04 -1.07 -10.90
C ARG A 103 -11.68 -2.41 -10.25
N CYS A 104 -11.31 -3.41 -11.04
CA CYS A 104 -10.92 -4.73 -10.54
C CYS A 104 -9.68 -4.65 -9.63
N LEU A 105 -8.61 -4.01 -10.12
CA LEU A 105 -7.36 -3.89 -9.38
C LEU A 105 -7.53 -3.14 -8.06
N THR A 106 -8.31 -2.05 -8.05
CA THR A 106 -8.55 -1.26 -6.84
C THR A 106 -9.52 -1.96 -5.87
N ARG A 107 -10.58 -2.59 -6.37
CA ARG A 107 -11.55 -3.31 -5.53
C ARG A 107 -10.93 -4.51 -4.83
N PHE A 108 -10.11 -5.28 -5.54
CA PHE A 108 -9.52 -6.51 -5.02
C PHE A 108 -8.09 -6.31 -4.50
N GLU A 109 -7.69 -5.07 -4.19
CA GLU A 109 -6.35 -4.75 -3.71
C GLU A 109 -5.93 -5.59 -2.51
N ALA A 110 -6.84 -5.83 -1.56
CA ALA A 110 -6.61 -6.67 -0.38
C ALA A 110 -6.06 -8.08 -0.72
N LEU A 111 -6.35 -8.60 -1.92
CA LEU A 111 -5.87 -9.91 -2.38
C LEU A 111 -4.37 -9.92 -2.70
N TYR A 112 -3.75 -8.77 -2.95
CA TYR A 112 -2.33 -8.65 -3.28
C TYR A 112 -1.57 -7.60 -2.46
N GLY A 113 -2.26 -6.75 -1.70
CA GLY A 113 -1.64 -5.71 -0.88
C GLY A 113 -2.60 -5.24 0.21
N SER A 114 -2.07 -5.02 1.41
CA SER A 114 -2.83 -4.41 2.50
C SER A 114 -1.91 -3.53 3.32
N ASN A 115 -2.39 -2.36 3.69
CA ASN A 115 -1.66 -1.41 4.52
C ASN A 115 -2.64 -0.76 5.46
N TYR A 116 -2.21 -0.59 6.71
CA TYR A 116 -3.06 0.01 7.72
C TYR A 116 -3.43 1.47 7.41
N ARG A 117 -2.66 2.19 6.57
CA ARG A 117 -2.95 3.60 6.24
C ARG A 117 -4.05 3.81 5.21
N GLY A 118 -4.47 2.79 4.49
CA GLY A 118 -5.51 2.96 3.48
C GLY A 118 -5.49 1.91 2.38
N GLN A 119 -6.22 2.24 1.34
CA GLN A 119 -6.36 1.45 0.12
C GLN A 119 -6.48 2.42 -1.07
N SER A 120 -6.09 1.93 -2.24
CA SER A 120 -6.14 2.65 -3.50
C SER A 120 -7.60 2.82 -3.90
N SER A 121 -7.88 3.87 -4.65
CA SER A 121 -9.25 4.18 -5.03
C SER A 121 -9.38 4.56 -6.50
N PHE A 122 -10.57 4.29 -7.03
CA PHE A 122 -10.97 4.64 -8.39
C PHE A 122 -12.20 5.53 -8.31
N HIS A 123 -12.07 6.78 -8.75
CA HIS A 123 -13.12 7.80 -8.67
C HIS A 123 -13.49 8.27 -10.07
N GLU A 124 -14.74 8.04 -10.48
CA GLU A 124 -15.27 8.49 -11.76
C GLU A 124 -16.01 9.81 -11.64
N ASP A 125 -15.93 10.61 -12.69
CA ASP A 125 -16.71 11.82 -12.88
C ASP A 125 -17.13 11.94 -14.37
N ALA A 126 -17.64 13.11 -14.77
CA ALA A 126 -18.13 13.35 -16.12
C ALA A 126 -17.04 13.17 -17.20
N ASP A 127 -15.81 13.59 -16.90
CA ASP A 127 -14.73 13.71 -17.91
C ASP A 127 -13.80 12.49 -17.92
N GLY A 128 -13.92 11.59 -16.94
CA GLY A 128 -13.09 10.39 -16.88
C GLY A 128 -13.02 9.79 -15.48
N ALA A 129 -11.81 9.41 -15.06
CA ALA A 129 -11.59 8.85 -13.74
C ALA A 129 -10.19 9.11 -13.18
N TRP A 130 -10.12 9.20 -11.86
CA TRP A 130 -8.89 9.22 -11.09
C TRP A 130 -8.58 7.85 -10.51
N LEU A 131 -7.38 7.33 -10.77
CA LEU A 131 -6.79 6.24 -9.98
C LEU A 131 -5.86 6.85 -8.95
N ARG A 132 -6.12 6.62 -7.68
CA ARG A 132 -5.39 7.22 -6.56
C ARG A 132 -4.71 6.16 -5.73
N PHE A 133 -3.40 6.33 -5.53
CA PHE A 133 -2.60 5.51 -4.64
C PHE A 133 -2.53 6.15 -3.26
N TYR A 134 -2.92 5.40 -2.24
CA TYR A 134 -2.71 5.78 -0.85
C TYR A 134 -1.25 5.48 -0.50
N SER A 135 -0.50 6.50 -0.11
CA SER A 135 0.93 6.34 0.20
C SER A 135 1.22 6.73 1.65
N ILE A 136 2.38 6.29 2.15
CA ILE A 136 2.87 6.62 3.48
C ILE A 136 3.73 7.89 3.37
N SER A 137 3.21 9.01 3.85
CA SER A 137 3.95 10.26 4.09
C SER A 137 4.46 10.30 5.54
N PRO A 138 5.65 10.88 5.85
CA PRO A 138 6.54 11.65 4.98
C PRO A 138 7.33 10.81 3.97
N TYR A 139 7.69 11.44 2.83
CA TYR A 139 8.43 10.79 1.75
C TYR A 139 9.95 10.89 1.93
N ASN A 140 10.63 9.76 1.79
CA ASN A 140 12.07 9.61 1.89
C ASN A 140 12.60 8.59 0.86
N ALA A 141 13.90 8.28 0.94
CA ALA A 141 14.57 7.37 0.00
C ALA A 141 14.05 5.92 0.01
N TYR A 142 13.21 5.55 0.98
CA TYR A 142 12.64 4.19 1.12
C TYR A 142 11.23 4.06 0.56
N ASN A 143 10.50 5.14 0.28
CA ASN A 143 9.09 5.05 -0.15
C ASN A 143 8.74 5.82 -1.42
N ARG A 144 9.57 6.77 -1.90
CA ARG A 144 9.31 7.49 -3.18
C ARG A 144 9.17 6.53 -4.36
N PHE A 145 10.09 5.56 -4.46
CA PHE A 145 10.08 4.58 -5.55
C PHE A 145 8.79 3.74 -5.59
N VAL A 146 8.09 3.59 -4.45
CA VAL A 146 6.83 2.85 -4.38
C VAL A 146 5.76 3.60 -5.16
N VAL A 147 5.62 4.92 -4.94
CA VAL A 147 4.70 5.77 -5.70
C VAL A 147 5.03 5.70 -7.19
N ASP A 148 6.30 5.87 -7.54
CA ASP A 148 6.78 5.80 -8.92
C ASP A 148 6.39 4.47 -9.58
N SER A 149 6.63 3.36 -8.88
CA SER A 149 6.32 2.02 -9.37
C SER A 149 4.83 1.76 -9.54
N ILE A 150 3.98 2.32 -8.68
CA ILE A 150 2.52 2.13 -8.76
C ILE A 150 1.94 2.97 -9.90
N LEU A 151 2.30 4.25 -10.01
CA LEU A 151 1.77 5.12 -11.07
C LEU A 151 2.21 4.65 -12.46
N ALA A 152 3.49 4.33 -12.62
CA ALA A 152 4.00 3.74 -13.86
C ALA A 152 3.43 2.34 -14.12
N GLY A 153 3.24 1.56 -13.04
CA GLY A 153 2.69 0.21 -13.11
C GLY A 153 1.25 0.17 -13.58
N TRP A 154 0.39 1.07 -13.11
CA TRP A 154 -0.99 1.16 -13.60
C TRP A 154 -1.07 1.49 -15.08
N LEU A 155 -0.27 2.43 -15.58
CA LEU A 155 -0.22 2.74 -17.02
C LEU A 155 0.22 1.51 -17.83
N GLN A 156 1.29 0.83 -17.38
CA GLN A 156 1.80 -0.36 -18.05
C GLN A 156 0.79 -1.52 -18.03
N GLN A 157 0.21 -1.81 -16.88
CA GLN A 157 -0.72 -2.93 -16.70
C GLN A 157 -2.02 -2.72 -17.47
N LEU A 158 -2.62 -1.52 -17.38
CA LEU A 158 -3.84 -1.21 -18.12
C LEU A 158 -3.58 -1.16 -19.63
N GLY A 159 -2.40 -0.67 -20.05
CA GLY A 159 -1.99 -0.67 -21.46
C GLY A 159 -1.83 -2.06 -22.06
N SER A 160 -1.51 -3.07 -21.23
CA SER A 160 -1.33 -4.45 -21.68
C SER A 160 -2.62 -5.13 -22.17
N LEU A 161 -3.79 -4.53 -21.95
CA LEU A 161 -5.09 -5.07 -22.38
C LEU A 161 -5.35 -4.92 -23.89
N GLY A 162 -4.55 -4.14 -24.61
CA GLY A 162 -4.60 -4.10 -26.07
C GLY A 162 -4.03 -2.84 -26.71
N SER A 163 -3.98 -1.71 -25.99
CA SER A 163 -3.41 -0.47 -26.51
C SER A 163 -2.76 0.34 -25.39
N PRO A 164 -1.66 1.08 -25.68
CA PRO A 164 -1.03 1.94 -24.69
C PRO A 164 -2.03 2.89 -24.02
N VAL A 165 -2.05 2.87 -22.68
CA VAL A 165 -2.85 3.78 -21.88
C VAL A 165 -2.03 5.03 -21.60
N LYS A 166 -2.63 6.19 -21.85
CA LYS A 166 -2.02 7.50 -21.56
C LYS A 166 -2.83 8.20 -20.49
N ALA A 167 -2.15 8.75 -19.49
CA ALA A 167 -2.79 9.67 -18.55
C ALA A 167 -2.99 11.04 -19.20
N GLU A 168 -4.07 11.73 -18.83
CA GLU A 168 -4.25 13.15 -19.15
C GLU A 168 -3.47 14.05 -18.19
N ARG A 169 -3.23 13.57 -16.97
CA ARG A 169 -2.55 14.28 -15.89
C ARG A 169 -2.07 13.29 -14.84
N ILE A 170 -0.91 13.57 -14.24
CA ILE A 170 -0.39 12.84 -13.08
C ILE A 170 -0.15 13.85 -11.95
N GLU A 171 -0.55 13.47 -10.74
CA GLU A 171 -0.29 14.23 -9.52
C GLU A 171 0.52 13.38 -8.55
N ILE A 172 1.48 14.02 -7.89
CA ILE A 172 2.43 13.39 -6.98
C ILE A 172 2.54 14.25 -5.73
N GLU A 173 2.41 13.63 -4.57
CA GLU A 173 2.35 14.34 -3.29
C GLU A 173 3.71 14.92 -2.86
N PHE A 174 4.81 14.25 -3.18
CA PHE A 174 6.13 14.74 -2.83
C PHE A 174 6.62 15.85 -3.78
N ALA A 175 7.52 16.69 -3.26
CA ALA A 175 8.18 17.74 -4.02
C ALA A 175 8.98 17.17 -5.20
N GLN A 176 9.17 17.98 -6.23
CA GLN A 176 9.91 17.60 -7.43
C GLN A 176 11.27 17.00 -7.08
N THR A 177 11.60 15.89 -7.73
CA THR A 177 12.88 15.19 -7.58
C THR A 177 13.89 15.59 -8.65
N ASP A 178 15.17 15.35 -8.38
CA ASP A 178 16.26 15.65 -9.31
C ASP A 178 16.20 14.82 -10.60
N TYR A 179 15.46 13.70 -10.59
CA TYR A 179 15.23 12.83 -11.74
C TYR A 179 13.89 13.12 -12.45
N ARG A 180 13.33 14.32 -12.30
CA ARG A 180 12.05 14.74 -12.91
C ARG A 180 11.94 14.38 -14.40
N GLU A 181 13.00 14.56 -15.18
CA GLU A 181 12.99 14.27 -16.62
C GLU A 181 12.69 12.79 -16.93
N ARG A 182 13.02 11.87 -16.01
CA ARG A 182 12.73 10.44 -16.17
C ARG A 182 11.22 10.17 -16.22
N TYR A 183 10.37 11.01 -15.64
CA TYR A 183 8.92 10.84 -15.71
C TYR A 183 8.35 11.04 -17.12
N ASN A 184 9.09 11.62 -18.06
CA ASN A 184 8.68 11.69 -19.47
C ASN A 184 8.46 10.29 -20.06
N SER A 185 9.05 9.26 -19.45
CA SER A 185 8.83 7.86 -19.84
C SER A 185 7.42 7.34 -19.54
N LEU A 186 6.59 8.10 -18.80
CA LEU A 186 5.18 7.80 -18.54
C LEU A 186 4.25 8.35 -19.63
N GLY A 187 4.80 9.12 -20.58
CA GLY A 187 4.09 9.71 -21.70
C GLY A 187 3.98 11.24 -21.61
N ASP A 188 3.50 11.83 -22.70
CA ASP A 188 3.38 13.27 -22.86
C ASP A 188 2.15 13.82 -22.12
N CYS A 189 2.22 13.90 -20.79
CA CYS A 189 1.16 14.48 -19.96
C CYS A 189 1.72 15.43 -18.89
N PRO A 190 0.94 16.44 -18.45
CA PRO A 190 1.30 17.29 -17.33
C PRO A 190 1.48 16.48 -16.04
N ILE A 191 2.60 16.69 -15.36
CA ILE A 191 2.90 16.09 -14.05
C ILE A 191 3.06 17.21 -13.01
N LEU A 192 2.21 17.18 -11.99
CA LEU A 192 2.23 18.13 -10.88
C LEU A 192 2.80 17.47 -9.62
N PHE A 193 3.96 17.95 -9.18
CA PHE A 193 4.59 17.57 -7.92
C PHE A 193 4.11 18.49 -6.79
N GLY A 194 4.17 18.02 -5.54
CA GLY A 194 3.65 18.76 -4.39
C GLY A 194 2.12 18.88 -4.39
N ALA A 195 1.42 17.98 -5.08
CA ALA A 195 -0.03 17.92 -5.10
C ALA A 195 -0.59 17.32 -3.79
N GLU A 196 -1.92 17.30 -3.62
CA GLU A 196 -2.55 16.72 -2.43
C GLU A 196 -2.49 15.18 -2.43
N HIS A 197 -2.39 14.55 -3.61
CA HIS A 197 -2.53 13.10 -3.77
C HIS A 197 -1.56 12.55 -4.80
N ASN A 198 -1.25 11.24 -4.68
CA ASN A 198 -0.62 10.48 -5.75
C ASN A 198 -1.71 9.85 -6.62
N GLN A 199 -1.90 10.35 -7.83
CA GLN A 199 -2.98 9.90 -8.69
C GLN A 199 -2.71 10.14 -10.17
N LEU A 200 -3.35 9.34 -11.01
CA LEU A 200 -3.37 9.53 -12.46
C LEU A 200 -4.80 9.72 -12.96
N ARG A 201 -4.94 10.55 -14.00
CA ARG A 201 -6.21 10.87 -14.65
C ARG A 201 -6.31 10.12 -15.96
N LEU A 202 -7.40 9.37 -16.16
CA LEU A 202 -7.73 8.73 -17.44
C LEU A 202 -8.97 9.36 -18.05
N SER A 203 -8.91 9.63 -19.35
CA SER A 203 -10.04 10.15 -20.13
C SER A 203 -11.15 9.11 -20.33
N GLN A 204 -12.37 9.54 -20.64
CA GLN A 204 -13.44 8.62 -21.01
C GLN A 204 -13.06 7.71 -22.20
N THR A 205 -12.35 8.26 -23.19
CA THR A 205 -11.87 7.50 -24.35
C THR A 205 -10.92 6.40 -23.93
N THR A 206 -9.99 6.69 -23.02
CA THR A 206 -9.03 5.70 -22.49
C THR A 206 -9.74 4.62 -21.69
N LEU A 207 -10.67 5.02 -20.82
CA LEU A 207 -11.48 4.09 -20.02
C LEU A 207 -12.36 3.15 -20.85
N ALA A 208 -12.80 3.61 -22.02
CA ALA A 208 -13.63 2.85 -22.95
C ALA A 208 -12.83 1.90 -23.87
N GLN A 209 -11.48 1.96 -23.86
CA GLN A 209 -10.65 1.03 -24.62
C GLN A 209 -10.98 -0.41 -24.23
N ARG A 210 -11.23 -1.25 -25.24
CA ARG A 210 -11.63 -2.64 -25.08
C ARG A 210 -10.42 -3.54 -24.95
N ASN A 211 -10.54 -4.55 -24.11
CA ASN A 211 -9.57 -5.63 -24.04
C ASN A 211 -9.78 -6.59 -25.21
N VAL A 212 -8.72 -6.81 -25.99
CA VAL A 212 -8.77 -7.67 -27.19
C VAL A 212 -8.86 -9.15 -26.84
N GLU A 213 -8.37 -9.53 -25.64
CA GLU A 213 -8.35 -10.91 -25.13
C GLU A 213 -9.53 -11.19 -24.18
N HIS A 214 -10.57 -10.34 -24.16
CA HIS A 214 -11.69 -10.49 -23.23
C HIS A 214 -12.52 -11.75 -23.53
N CYS A 215 -12.58 -12.66 -22.55
CA CYS A 215 -13.53 -13.78 -22.55
C CYS A 215 -14.62 -13.57 -21.48
N PRO A 216 -15.90 -13.33 -21.85
CA PRO A 216 -16.96 -13.02 -20.89
C PRO A 216 -17.20 -14.09 -19.81
N SER A 217 -17.11 -15.38 -20.15
CA SER A 217 -17.29 -16.48 -19.20
C SER A 217 -16.13 -16.55 -18.20
N THR A 218 -14.89 -16.47 -18.68
CA THR A 218 -13.68 -16.46 -17.85
C THR A 218 -13.68 -15.26 -16.90
N TRP A 219 -13.97 -14.06 -17.40
CA TRP A 219 -14.08 -12.85 -16.58
C TRP A 219 -15.08 -13.02 -15.43
N ARG A 220 -16.30 -13.49 -15.71
CA ARG A 220 -17.32 -13.71 -14.68
C ARG A 220 -16.90 -14.74 -13.65
N HIS A 221 -16.27 -15.83 -14.09
CA HIS A 221 -15.79 -16.87 -13.18
C HIS A 221 -14.67 -16.36 -12.27
N LEU A 222 -13.68 -15.66 -12.84
CA LEU A 222 -12.58 -15.07 -12.08
C LEU A 222 -13.06 -14.01 -11.10
N LEU A 223 -14.04 -13.18 -11.47
CA LEU A 223 -14.70 -12.26 -10.55
C LEU A 223 -15.32 -13.01 -9.36
N GLN A 224 -16.06 -14.10 -9.59
CA GLN A 224 -16.63 -14.90 -8.50
C GLN A 224 -15.56 -15.46 -7.57
N LEU A 225 -14.40 -15.87 -8.09
CA LEU A 225 -13.28 -16.31 -7.26
C LEU A 225 -12.72 -15.16 -6.43
N CYS A 226 -12.49 -13.99 -7.05
CA CYS A 226 -12.05 -12.78 -6.33
C CYS A 226 -13.01 -12.40 -5.19
N GLU A 227 -14.32 -12.41 -5.43
CA GLU A 227 -15.31 -12.11 -4.39
C GLU A 227 -15.28 -13.14 -3.26
N ARG A 228 -15.14 -14.43 -3.59
CA ARG A 228 -15.04 -15.49 -2.57
C ARG A 228 -13.79 -15.36 -1.72
N GLU A 229 -12.64 -15.04 -2.32
CA GLU A 229 -11.39 -14.81 -1.58
C GLU A 229 -11.46 -13.53 -0.74
N LEU A 230 -12.02 -12.45 -1.29
CA LEU A 230 -12.21 -11.20 -0.57
C LEU A 230 -13.19 -11.38 0.60
N GLU A 231 -14.27 -12.13 0.40
CA GLU A 231 -15.19 -12.54 1.45
C GLU A 231 -14.46 -13.35 2.52
N GLN A 232 -13.62 -14.32 2.17
CA GLN A 232 -12.85 -15.08 3.17
C GLN A 232 -11.94 -14.18 4.01
N LEU A 233 -11.29 -13.19 3.40
CA LEU A 233 -10.48 -12.19 4.12
C LEU A 233 -11.28 -11.20 4.99
N THR A 234 -12.60 -11.14 4.81
CA THR A 234 -13.49 -10.16 5.47
C THR A 234 -14.58 -10.79 6.36
N ARG A 235 -14.91 -12.07 6.15
CA ARG A 235 -16.08 -12.80 6.70
C ARG A 235 -16.10 -12.92 8.21
N THR A 236 -15.01 -12.66 8.90
CA THR A 236 -14.90 -12.84 10.34
C THR A 236 -14.17 -11.70 11.01
N ARG A 237 -14.37 -10.46 10.54
CA ARG A 237 -13.85 -9.30 11.26
C ARG A 237 -14.74 -8.98 12.45
N SER A 238 -14.22 -9.22 13.65
CA SER A 238 -14.76 -8.67 14.89
C SER A 238 -14.96 -7.16 14.77
N LEU A 239 -15.86 -6.59 15.59
CA LEU A 239 -16.04 -5.14 15.65
C LEU A 239 -14.69 -4.44 15.94
N ARG A 240 -13.87 -5.04 16.81
CA ARG A 240 -12.49 -4.62 17.06
C ARG A 240 -11.65 -4.52 15.79
N GLU A 241 -11.60 -5.55 14.96
CA GLU A 241 -10.78 -5.54 13.74
C GLU A 241 -11.26 -4.49 12.74
N ARG A 242 -12.58 -4.32 12.59
CA ARG A 242 -13.17 -3.26 11.76
C ARG A 242 -12.75 -1.88 12.24
N ILE A 243 -12.84 -1.62 13.54
CA ILE A 243 -12.39 -0.35 14.14
C ILE A 243 -10.89 -0.18 13.91
N THR A 244 -10.10 -1.22 14.13
CA THR A 244 -8.64 -1.19 13.99
C THR A 244 -8.21 -0.80 12.57
N GLN A 245 -8.88 -1.33 11.55
CA GLN A 245 -8.64 -0.95 10.15
C GLN A 245 -9.08 0.47 9.82
N LEU A 246 -10.19 0.92 10.42
CA LEU A 246 -10.62 2.31 10.27
C LEU A 246 -9.69 3.28 10.97
N LEU A 247 -9.03 2.88 12.07
CA LEU A 247 -8.14 3.75 12.82
C LEU A 247 -6.89 4.11 12.02
N GLY A 248 -6.32 3.18 11.28
CA GLY A 248 -5.02 3.40 10.63
C GLY A 248 -4.95 4.62 9.71
N PRO A 249 -5.90 4.86 8.79
CA PRO A 249 -5.95 6.08 7.98
C PRO A 249 -6.19 7.36 8.79
N LEU A 250 -6.79 7.25 9.99
CA LEU A 250 -7.11 8.38 10.88
C LEU A 250 -5.97 8.74 11.82
N LEU A 251 -5.01 7.83 12.00
CA LEU A 251 -3.76 8.10 12.71
C LEU A 251 -2.85 8.91 11.78
N ASN A 252 -3.20 10.18 11.55
CA ASN A 252 -2.42 11.11 10.76
C ASN A 252 -2.50 12.52 11.33
N GLY A 253 -1.48 13.35 11.09
CA GLY A 253 -1.56 14.78 11.38
C GLY A 253 -1.44 15.17 12.86
N GLY A 254 -0.94 14.28 13.73
CA GLY A 254 -0.87 14.56 15.18
C GLY A 254 -2.24 14.68 15.87
N ARG A 255 -3.34 14.34 15.17
CA ARG A 255 -4.69 14.32 15.71
C ARG A 255 -5.06 12.91 16.14
N GLU A 256 -5.67 12.81 17.31
CA GLU A 256 -6.22 11.55 17.80
C GLU A 256 -7.64 11.33 17.24
N PRO A 257 -7.94 10.19 16.62
CA PRO A 257 -9.29 9.87 16.19
C PRO A 257 -10.23 9.68 17.39
N ASP A 258 -11.42 10.25 17.29
CA ASP A 258 -12.47 10.09 18.31
C ASP A 258 -13.47 8.97 17.94
N LEU A 259 -14.36 8.67 18.88
CA LEU A 259 -15.32 7.59 18.73
C LEU A 259 -16.41 7.93 17.71
N GLU A 260 -16.80 9.20 17.67
CA GLU A 260 -17.83 9.76 16.81
C GLU A 260 -17.44 9.61 15.33
N GLU A 261 -16.18 9.88 14.99
CA GLU A 261 -15.63 9.73 13.65
C GLU A 261 -15.66 8.26 13.18
N VAL A 262 -15.33 7.33 14.07
CA VAL A 262 -15.36 5.89 13.77
C VAL A 262 -16.79 5.37 13.68
N ALA A 263 -17.68 5.85 14.54
CA ALA A 263 -19.10 5.51 14.51
C ALA A 263 -19.76 5.95 13.19
N ALA A 264 -19.46 7.15 12.72
CA ALA A 264 -19.92 7.67 11.44
C ALA A 264 -19.47 6.79 10.26
N ARG A 265 -18.19 6.38 10.22
CA ARG A 265 -17.67 5.49 9.17
C ARG A 265 -18.28 4.08 9.22
N LEU A 266 -18.63 3.61 10.42
CA LEU A 266 -19.35 2.34 10.59
C LEU A 266 -20.86 2.46 10.32
N LYS A 267 -21.38 3.68 10.06
CA LYS A 267 -22.81 3.99 9.94
C LYS A 267 -23.60 3.53 11.17
N LEU A 268 -23.04 3.78 12.37
CA LEU A 268 -23.64 3.44 13.65
C LEU A 268 -23.79 4.69 14.54
N PRO A 269 -24.85 4.80 15.36
CA PRO A 269 -24.88 5.77 16.44
C PRO A 269 -23.76 5.51 17.47
N THR A 270 -23.17 6.57 18.01
CA THR A 270 -22.07 6.49 19.00
C THR A 270 -22.42 5.61 20.20
N TRP A 271 -23.65 5.73 20.73
CA TRP A 271 -24.10 4.93 21.88
C TRP A 271 -24.17 3.43 21.55
N THR A 272 -24.58 3.08 20.32
CA THR A 272 -24.62 1.69 19.85
C THR A 272 -23.23 1.11 19.74
N LEU A 273 -22.27 1.91 19.23
CA LEU A 273 -20.87 1.50 19.17
C LEU A 273 -20.28 1.27 20.58
N ARG A 274 -20.54 2.19 21.53
CA ARG A 274 -20.12 2.00 22.94
C ARG A 274 -20.70 0.74 23.55
N ARG A 275 -22.00 0.51 23.39
CA ARG A 275 -22.68 -0.67 23.93
C ARG A 275 -22.09 -1.96 23.36
N LYS A 276 -21.93 -2.05 22.04
CA LYS A 276 -21.33 -3.24 21.39
C LYS A 276 -19.90 -3.50 21.85
N LEU A 277 -19.09 -2.45 22.05
CA LEU A 277 -17.74 -2.60 22.59
C LEU A 277 -17.74 -3.11 24.03
N ALA A 278 -18.64 -2.61 24.87
CA ALA A 278 -18.79 -3.08 26.25
C ALA A 278 -19.29 -4.54 26.31
N GLU A 279 -20.21 -4.93 25.43
CA GLU A 279 -20.65 -6.33 25.27
C GLU A 279 -19.47 -7.25 24.89
N GLU A 280 -18.50 -6.76 24.11
CA GLU A 280 -17.25 -7.47 23.77
C GLU A 280 -16.15 -7.31 24.85
N GLY A 281 -16.47 -6.75 26.02
CA GLY A 281 -15.53 -6.58 27.14
C GLY A 281 -14.41 -5.57 26.85
N THR A 282 -14.64 -4.59 25.97
CA THR A 282 -13.63 -3.59 25.60
C THR A 282 -14.19 -2.18 25.46
N GLN A 283 -13.30 -1.24 25.16
CA GLN A 283 -13.62 0.16 24.93
C GLN A 283 -12.76 0.71 23.81
N PHE A 284 -13.26 1.72 23.11
CA PHE A 284 -12.57 2.34 21.98
C PHE A 284 -11.15 2.79 22.33
N ARG A 285 -10.97 3.39 23.51
CA ARG A 285 -9.65 3.83 23.97
C ARG A 285 -8.64 2.69 24.10
N ALA A 286 -9.10 1.50 24.48
CA ALA A 286 -8.24 0.32 24.57
C ALA A 286 -7.80 -0.13 23.18
N ILE A 287 -8.74 -0.22 22.23
CA ILE A 287 -8.45 -0.57 20.82
C ILE A 287 -7.48 0.43 20.19
N LEU A 288 -7.70 1.73 20.40
CA LEU A 288 -6.81 2.79 19.91
C LEU A 288 -5.39 2.65 20.47
N ASN A 289 -5.25 2.42 21.78
CA ASN A 289 -3.95 2.24 22.41
C ASN A 289 -3.25 0.96 21.95
N ASP A 290 -3.97 -0.15 21.83
CA ASP A 290 -3.44 -1.42 21.30
C ASP A 290 -2.93 -1.23 19.86
N THR A 291 -3.73 -0.58 19.00
CA THR A 291 -3.38 -0.27 17.61
C THR A 291 -2.11 0.57 17.54
N ARG A 292 -2.04 1.66 18.31
CA ARG A 292 -0.86 2.53 18.37
C ARG A 292 0.37 1.80 18.90
N ARG A 293 0.23 0.95 19.91
CA ARG A 293 1.33 0.15 20.47
C ARG A 293 1.92 -0.76 19.41
N ASP A 294 1.08 -1.55 18.74
CA ASP A 294 1.51 -2.54 17.77
C ASP A 294 2.18 -1.89 16.55
N LEU A 295 1.62 -0.77 16.07
CA LEU A 295 2.21 0.04 15.02
C LEU A 295 3.53 0.69 15.48
N ALA A 296 3.61 1.21 16.70
CA ALA A 296 4.84 1.81 17.25
C ALA A 296 5.97 0.79 17.33
N MET A 297 5.71 -0.42 17.83
CA MET A 297 6.69 -1.50 17.88
C MET A 297 7.18 -1.84 16.47
N THR A 298 6.26 -1.95 15.51
CA THR A 298 6.60 -2.24 14.11
C THR A 298 7.43 -1.12 13.49
N TYR A 299 7.07 0.15 13.69
CA TYR A 299 7.84 1.30 13.21
C TYR A 299 9.24 1.36 13.79
N ILE A 300 9.39 1.18 15.11
CA ILE A 300 10.69 1.27 15.76
C ILE A 300 11.60 0.13 15.33
N ARG A 301 11.05 -1.08 15.14
CA ARG A 301 11.80 -2.27 14.72
C ARG A 301 12.17 -2.22 13.23
N ASP A 302 11.19 -1.89 12.39
CA ASP A 302 11.29 -2.11 10.95
C ASP A 302 11.56 -0.84 10.15
N THR A 303 11.78 0.32 10.78
CA THR A 303 12.07 1.58 10.05
C THR A 303 13.14 2.42 10.75
N GLU A 304 13.76 3.31 9.98
CA GLU A 304 14.75 4.29 10.45
C GLU A 304 14.13 5.64 10.86
N LEU A 305 12.79 5.74 10.89
CA LEU A 305 12.09 6.99 11.17
C LEU A 305 12.48 7.57 12.53
N ALA A 306 12.56 8.90 12.60
CA ALA A 306 12.77 9.61 13.85
C ALA A 306 11.54 9.44 14.77
N PHE A 307 11.75 9.45 16.09
CA PHE A 307 10.64 9.26 17.03
C PHE A 307 9.57 10.35 16.95
N GLY A 308 9.94 11.57 16.54
CA GLY A 308 8.98 12.64 16.25
C GLY A 308 8.10 12.32 15.04
N GLU A 309 8.67 11.75 13.98
CA GLU A 309 7.90 11.29 12.82
C GLU A 309 6.97 10.15 13.23
N ILE A 310 7.46 9.14 13.95
CA ILE A 310 6.62 8.03 14.45
C ILE A 310 5.47 8.57 15.32
N ALA A 311 5.73 9.56 16.18
CA ALA A 311 4.69 10.20 16.98
C ALA A 311 3.61 10.84 16.10
N TYR A 312 4.02 11.60 15.08
CA TYR A 312 3.11 12.22 14.11
C TYR A 312 2.27 11.18 13.35
N LEU A 313 2.90 10.10 12.87
CA LEU A 313 2.25 8.99 12.13
C LEU A 313 1.30 8.16 12.99
N LEU A 314 1.39 8.27 14.31
CA LEU A 314 0.50 7.59 15.25
C LEU A 314 -0.51 8.57 15.88
N GLY A 315 -0.60 9.80 15.37
CA GLY A 315 -1.55 10.81 15.82
C GLY A 315 -1.30 11.31 17.25
N PHE A 316 -0.04 11.30 17.72
CA PHE A 316 0.33 11.92 18.98
C PHE A 316 0.56 13.42 18.80
N ALA A 317 0.15 14.20 19.80
CA ALA A 317 0.35 15.64 19.82
C ALA A 317 1.83 16.07 19.91
N SER A 318 2.70 15.21 20.46
CA SER A 318 4.14 15.47 20.56
C SER A 318 4.96 14.19 20.70
N ALA A 319 6.28 14.30 20.47
CA ALA A 319 7.21 13.20 20.66
C ALA A 319 7.29 12.74 22.13
N GLU A 320 7.18 13.66 23.09
CA GLU A 320 7.18 13.36 24.53
C GLU A 320 5.92 12.58 24.94
N ALA A 321 4.76 12.92 24.36
CA ALA A 321 3.53 12.17 24.57
C ALA A 321 3.66 10.73 24.07
N PHE A 322 4.27 10.55 22.89
CA PHE A 322 4.59 9.24 22.33
C PHE A 322 5.56 8.44 23.22
N GLN A 323 6.68 9.04 23.64
CA GLN A 323 7.68 8.35 24.46
C GLN A 323 7.10 7.86 25.80
N ARG A 324 6.30 8.69 26.48
CA ARG A 324 5.61 8.30 27.72
C ARG A 324 4.64 7.15 27.50
N ALA A 325 3.84 7.21 26.43
CA ALA A 325 2.91 6.15 26.08
C ALA A 325 3.64 4.84 25.74
N PHE A 326 4.70 4.90 24.94
CA PHE A 326 5.50 3.75 24.56
C PHE A 326 6.17 3.08 25.76
N LYS A 327 6.77 3.86 26.67
CA LYS A 327 7.37 3.34 27.91
C LYS A 327 6.33 2.65 28.79
N ARG A 328 5.13 3.22 28.92
CA ARG A 328 4.03 2.60 29.66
C ARG A 328 3.58 1.27 29.05
N TRP A 329 3.61 1.14 27.71
CA TRP A 329 3.17 -0.08 27.03
C TRP A 329 4.23 -1.18 26.97
N SER A 330 5.50 -0.81 26.78
CA SER A 330 6.59 -1.75 26.49
C SER A 330 7.54 -1.98 27.67
N GLY A 331 7.45 -1.16 28.73
CA GLY A 331 8.36 -1.19 29.88
C GLY A 331 9.70 -0.47 29.64
N GLN A 332 10.04 -0.12 28.40
CA GLN A 332 11.31 0.50 28.02
C GLN A 332 11.10 1.72 27.10
N THR A 333 12.13 2.56 26.96
CA THR A 333 12.07 3.71 26.04
C THR A 333 12.12 3.26 24.58
N PRO A 334 11.60 4.05 23.61
CA PRO A 334 11.72 3.74 22.19
C PRO A 334 13.17 3.52 21.72
N GLY A 335 14.12 4.27 22.28
CA GLY A 335 15.54 4.14 21.97
C GLY A 335 16.15 2.83 22.44
N GLU A 336 15.84 2.39 23.65
CA GLU A 336 16.26 1.08 24.18
C GLU A 336 15.67 -0.07 23.37
N PHE A 337 14.37 0.03 23.02
CA PHE A 337 13.71 -0.95 22.18
C PHE A 337 14.36 -1.07 20.80
N ARG A 338 14.72 0.06 20.16
CA ARG A 338 15.40 0.07 18.87
C ARG A 338 16.78 -0.57 18.93
N ARG A 339 17.58 -0.24 19.96
CA ARG A 339 18.93 -0.79 20.14
C ARG A 339 18.92 -2.29 20.37
N SER A 340 18.05 -2.78 21.24
CA SER A 340 17.95 -4.22 21.54
C SER A 340 17.57 -5.06 20.31
N HIS A 341 16.73 -4.51 19.43
CA HIS A 341 16.36 -5.18 18.18
C HIS A 341 17.47 -5.16 17.13
N ARG A 342 18.28 -4.09 17.06
CA ARG A 342 19.43 -4.03 16.14
C ARG A 342 20.61 -4.91 16.56
N GLN A 343 20.70 -5.28 17.83
CA GLN A 343 21.74 -6.19 18.33
C GLN A 343 21.36 -7.67 18.16
N SER A 344 20.07 -7.95 17.97
CA SER A 344 19.52 -9.31 17.84
C SER A 344 19.17 -9.71 16.40
N ALA A 345 19.30 -8.78 15.44
CA ALA A 345 19.04 -8.96 14.02
C ALA A 345 20.35 -8.82 13.26
#